data_AF-A0A2D9DQZ6-F1
#
_entry.id   AF-A0A2D9DQZ6-F1
#
_cell.length_a   1.000
_cell.length_b   1.000
_cell.length_c   1.000
_cell.angle_alpha   90.00
_cell.angle_beta   90.00
_cell.angle_gamma   90.00
#
_symmetry.space_group_name_H-M   'P 1'
#
loop_
_entity.id
_entity.type
_entity.pdbx_description
1 polymer ?
#
loop_
_entity_poly.entity_id
_entity_poly.type
_entity_poly.pdbx_seq_one_letter_code
_entity_poly.pdbx_strand_id
1 'polypeptide(L)'
;MDLFEDGHSESLAIDDAEIVLWRHVDFGDDKQLLERLIKETPWRQDRITLWGKSYLQPRLLAWYGDAGTAYSYSGITLVAEPWSELLLNIKAKVETLSGSTFNSVLVNYYRDHRDSMGFHADDEQELGENPVIASVSFGEERRFVLKHKHRNDAERVVLPLPSGSLLLMAGETQKNWKHGIPKETRPRGPRINLTFRTIITPS
;
A
#
# COMPACT_ATOMS: atom_id res chain seq x y z
N MET A 1 -8.18 15.85 28.53
CA MET A 1 -6.73 16.04 28.33
C MET A 1 -6.37 15.12 27.21
N ASP A 2 -6.49 15.61 25.98
CA ASP A 2 -6.27 14.82 24.76
C ASP A 2 -4.78 14.54 24.63
N LEU A 3 -4.38 13.36 25.06
CA LEU A 3 -3.11 12.77 24.64
C LEU A 3 -3.41 12.07 23.32
N PHE A 4 -2.70 12.47 22.26
CA PHE A 4 -2.74 11.94 20.89
C PHE A 4 -3.88 12.49 20.01
N GLU A 5 -3.79 13.77 19.62
CA GLU A 5 -4.37 14.17 18.33
C GLU A 5 -3.65 13.36 17.24
N ASP A 6 -4.36 12.42 16.63
CA ASP A 6 -3.87 11.72 15.44
C ASP A 6 -3.42 12.75 14.41
N GLY A 7 -2.19 12.60 13.91
CA GLY A 7 -1.45 13.67 13.25
C GLY A 7 -2.21 14.41 12.16
N HIS A 8 -1.84 15.67 11.93
CA HIS A 8 -2.45 16.48 10.86
C HIS A 8 -2.30 15.79 9.50
N SER A 9 -3.41 15.69 8.78
CA SER A 9 -3.44 15.28 7.38
C SER A 9 -3.19 16.46 6.45
N GLU A 10 -2.61 16.17 5.30
CA GLU A 10 -2.38 17.12 4.21
C GLU A 10 -3.03 16.57 2.93
N SER A 11 -4.02 17.29 2.39
CA SER A 11 -4.51 17.03 1.02
C SER A 11 -3.49 17.58 0.03
N LEU A 12 -2.91 16.71 -0.79
CA LEU A 12 -1.88 17.10 -1.74
C LEU A 12 -2.52 17.64 -3.01
N ALA A 13 -2.15 18.86 -3.40
CA ALA A 13 -2.58 19.47 -4.65
C ALA A 13 -1.86 18.81 -5.84
N ILE A 14 -2.43 17.73 -6.35
CA ILE A 14 -1.94 16.96 -7.49
C ILE A 14 -3.08 16.89 -8.52
N ASP A 15 -2.82 17.41 -9.73
CA ASP A 15 -3.80 17.38 -10.82
C ASP A 15 -4.37 15.98 -11.03
N ASP A 16 -5.68 15.88 -11.24
CA ASP A 16 -6.38 14.64 -11.59
C ASP A 16 -6.21 13.49 -10.56
N ALA A 17 -5.85 13.83 -9.32
CA ALA A 17 -5.70 12.90 -8.21
C ALA A 17 -6.32 13.45 -6.91
N GLU A 18 -6.81 12.53 -6.09
CA GLU A 18 -7.25 12.81 -4.73
C GLU A 18 -6.34 12.03 -3.78
N ILE A 19 -5.40 12.74 -3.17
CA ILE A 19 -4.38 12.16 -2.30
C ILE A 19 -4.34 12.91 -0.98
N VAL A 20 -4.43 12.17 0.12
CA VAL A 20 -4.29 12.70 1.48
C VAL A 20 -3.16 11.97 2.18
N LEU A 21 -2.27 12.71 2.83
CA LEU A 21 -1.11 12.17 3.54
C LEU A 21 -1.13 12.58 5.01
N TRP A 22 -1.09 11.59 5.89
CA TRP A 22 -0.65 11.73 7.27
C TRP A 22 0.82 11.35 7.32
N ARG A 23 1.68 12.32 7.67
CA ARG A 23 3.13 12.05 7.79
C ARG A 23 3.46 11.14 8.96
N HIS A 24 2.61 11.15 9.98
CA HIS A 24 2.70 10.24 11.12
C HIS A 24 1.30 10.05 11.74
N VAL A 25 0.97 8.81 12.04
CA VAL A 25 -0.22 8.38 12.79
C VAL A 25 0.28 7.51 13.93
N ASP A 26 -0.28 7.71 15.13
CA ASP A 26 0.06 6.86 16.26
C ASP A 26 -0.66 5.51 16.13
N PHE A 27 0.06 4.53 15.59
CA PHE A 27 -0.32 3.12 15.59
C PHE A 27 0.29 2.35 16.78
N GLY A 28 1.05 3.03 17.65
CA GLY A 28 1.93 2.45 18.65
C GLY A 28 3.42 2.61 18.30
N ASP A 29 4.29 1.80 18.93
CA ASP A 29 5.73 1.82 18.67
C ASP A 29 6.05 1.24 17.28
N ASP A 30 6.35 2.12 16.33
CA ASP A 30 6.72 1.81 14.95
C ASP A 30 7.77 0.70 14.80
N LYS A 31 8.78 0.67 15.67
CA LYS A 31 9.86 -0.32 15.58
C LYS A 31 9.34 -1.69 16.01
N GLN A 32 8.59 -1.75 17.11
CA GLN A 32 7.98 -3.00 17.56
C GLN A 32 6.95 -3.52 16.56
N LEU A 33 6.15 -2.62 15.97
CA LEU A 33 5.19 -2.97 14.91
C LEU A 33 5.90 -3.56 13.70
N LEU A 34 6.99 -2.93 13.23
CA LEU A 34 7.81 -3.44 12.13
C LEU A 34 8.36 -4.84 12.46
N GLU A 35 8.98 -5.03 13.62
CA GLU A 35 9.55 -6.30 14.04
C GLU A 35 8.48 -7.41 14.11
N ARG A 36 7.31 -7.10 14.65
CA ARG A 36 6.18 -8.03 14.71
C ARG A 36 5.64 -8.38 13.34
N LEU A 37 5.40 -7.40 12.48
CA LEU A 37 4.94 -7.64 11.10
C LEU A 37 5.93 -8.51 10.31
N ILE A 38 7.25 -8.24 10.43
CA ILE A 38 8.28 -9.08 9.79
C ILE A 38 8.21 -10.52 10.30
N LYS A 39 8.02 -10.72 11.60
CA LYS A 39 8.06 -12.05 12.24
C LYS A 39 6.77 -12.86 12.07
N GLU A 40 5.61 -12.21 12.14
CA GLU A 40 4.30 -12.86 12.25
C GLU A 40 3.63 -13.08 10.89
N THR A 41 4.05 -12.36 9.83
CA THR A 41 3.47 -12.50 8.49
C THR A 41 4.01 -13.72 7.73
N PRO A 42 3.15 -14.56 7.12
CA PRO A 42 3.56 -15.72 6.34
C PRO A 42 4.00 -15.29 4.94
N TRP A 43 5.21 -14.77 4.85
CA TRP A 43 5.74 -14.22 3.61
C TRP A 43 5.86 -15.24 2.48
N ARG A 44 5.41 -14.85 1.28
CA ARG A 44 5.75 -15.51 0.02
C ARG A 44 6.44 -14.56 -0.94
N GLN A 45 7.11 -15.13 -1.94
CA GLN A 45 7.71 -14.38 -3.04
C GLN A 45 7.17 -14.91 -4.36
N ASP A 46 6.30 -14.14 -5.01
CA ASP A 46 5.65 -14.58 -6.24
C ASP A 46 6.53 -14.36 -7.47
N ARG A 47 6.21 -15.08 -8.55
CA ARG A 47 6.88 -14.93 -9.85
C ARG A 47 6.03 -14.08 -10.77
N ILE A 48 6.67 -13.18 -11.51
CA ILE A 48 6.05 -12.43 -12.62
C ILE A 48 6.71 -12.80 -13.94
N THR A 49 5.93 -12.81 -15.01
CA THR A 49 6.43 -13.02 -16.37
C THR A 49 6.51 -11.68 -17.10
N LEU A 50 7.72 -11.27 -17.45
CA LEU A 50 7.99 -10.06 -18.23
C LEU A 50 8.71 -10.47 -19.51
N TRP A 51 8.17 -10.07 -20.66
CA TRP A 51 8.72 -10.38 -21.99
C TRP A 51 9.08 -11.86 -22.18
N GLY A 52 8.17 -12.75 -21.75
CA GLY A 52 8.33 -14.21 -21.86
C GLY A 52 9.32 -14.83 -20.85
N LYS A 53 9.94 -14.04 -19.98
CA LYS A 53 10.86 -14.52 -18.94
C LYS A 53 10.24 -14.37 -17.55
N SER A 54 10.37 -15.39 -16.73
CA SER A 54 9.83 -15.42 -15.37
C SER A 54 10.87 -14.99 -14.34
N TYR A 55 10.53 -14.01 -13.51
CA TYR A 55 11.37 -13.44 -12.46
C TYR A 55 10.66 -13.47 -11.13
N LEU A 56 11.41 -13.59 -10.02
CA LEU A 56 10.85 -13.33 -8.70
C LEU A 56 10.53 -11.85 -8.57
N GLN A 57 9.36 -11.53 -8.01
CA GLN A 57 9.04 -10.16 -7.63
C GLN A 57 10.09 -9.66 -6.63
N PRO A 58 10.61 -8.44 -6.80
CA PRO A 58 11.61 -7.89 -5.89
C PRO A 58 10.94 -7.32 -4.63
N ARG A 59 10.18 -8.16 -3.93
CA ARG A 59 9.57 -7.94 -2.60
C ARG A 59 8.95 -9.25 -2.11
N LEU A 60 8.74 -9.36 -0.80
CA LEU A 60 7.88 -10.39 -0.23
C LEU A 60 6.46 -9.86 -0.06
N LEU A 61 5.48 -10.73 -0.05
CA LEU A 61 4.09 -10.35 0.14
C LEU A 61 3.29 -11.37 0.95
N ALA A 62 2.20 -10.90 1.54
CA ALA A 62 1.13 -11.72 2.09
C ALA A 62 -0.20 -11.00 1.86
N TRP A 63 -1.27 -11.76 1.66
CA TRP A 63 -2.61 -11.21 1.47
C TRP A 63 -3.48 -11.63 2.64
N TYR A 64 -4.17 -10.68 3.25
CA TYR A 64 -5.17 -10.93 4.28
C TYR A 64 -6.51 -10.34 3.85
N GLY A 65 -7.60 -10.91 4.34
CA GLY A 65 -8.93 -10.40 4.04
C GLY A 65 -10.04 -11.18 4.72
N ASP A 66 -11.26 -10.72 4.51
CA ASP A 66 -12.45 -11.37 5.03
C ASP A 66 -12.65 -12.75 4.40
N ALA A 67 -13.38 -13.62 5.09
CA ALA A 67 -13.70 -14.94 4.57
C ALA A 67 -14.48 -14.81 3.25
N GLY A 68 -14.00 -15.46 2.19
CA GLY A 68 -14.63 -15.40 0.86
C GLY A 68 -14.12 -14.26 -0.03
N THR A 69 -13.20 -13.40 0.44
CA THR A 69 -12.53 -12.42 -0.40
C THR A 69 -11.47 -13.11 -1.28
N ALA A 70 -11.88 -13.58 -2.46
CA ALA A 70 -10.94 -14.06 -3.47
C ALA A 70 -10.48 -12.88 -4.33
N TYR A 71 -9.16 -12.71 -4.48
CA TYR A 71 -8.58 -11.66 -5.32
C TYR A 71 -7.65 -12.25 -6.37
N SER A 72 -7.76 -11.74 -7.59
CA SER A 72 -6.86 -12.06 -8.70
C SER A 72 -5.93 -10.87 -8.95
N TYR A 73 -4.68 -10.95 -8.45
CA TYR A 73 -3.67 -9.93 -8.77
C TYR A 73 -2.81 -10.38 -9.95
N SER A 74 -2.77 -9.63 -11.05
CA SER A 74 -1.93 -9.96 -12.23
C SER A 74 -2.10 -11.41 -12.74
N GLY A 75 -3.31 -11.97 -12.63
CA GLY A 75 -3.61 -13.36 -13.02
C GLY A 75 -3.21 -14.44 -12.00
N ILE A 76 -2.77 -14.06 -10.80
CA ILE A 76 -2.49 -14.97 -9.69
C ILE A 76 -3.66 -14.91 -8.69
N THR A 77 -4.36 -16.03 -8.51
CA THR A 77 -5.38 -16.16 -7.45
C THR A 77 -4.67 -16.23 -6.10
N LEU A 78 -4.88 -15.23 -5.26
CA LEU A 78 -4.38 -15.21 -3.89
C LEU A 78 -5.50 -15.67 -2.97
N VAL A 79 -5.28 -16.77 -2.25
CA VAL A 79 -6.13 -17.12 -1.10
C VAL A 79 -5.75 -16.19 0.04
N ALA A 80 -6.73 -15.49 0.58
CA ALA A 80 -6.54 -14.59 1.69
C ALA A 80 -6.28 -15.36 3.00
N GLU A 81 -5.25 -14.96 3.71
CA GLU A 81 -5.05 -15.36 5.10
C GLU A 81 -6.10 -14.67 6.00
N PRO A 82 -6.55 -15.32 7.08
CA PRO A 82 -7.41 -14.67 8.05
C PRO A 82 -6.66 -13.54 8.74
N TRP A 83 -7.36 -12.42 9.00
CA TRP A 83 -6.80 -11.27 9.70
C TRP A 83 -6.13 -11.65 11.02
N SER A 84 -4.94 -11.09 11.27
CA SER A 84 -4.33 -11.12 12.61
C SER A 84 -4.88 -9.98 13.47
N GLU A 85 -4.84 -10.13 14.80
CA GLU A 85 -5.23 -9.07 15.75
C GLU A 85 -4.46 -7.77 15.49
N LEU A 86 -3.17 -7.87 15.16
CA LEU A 86 -2.33 -6.72 14.81
C LEU A 86 -2.86 -5.96 13.60
N LEU A 87 -3.21 -6.68 12.53
CA LEU A 87 -3.74 -6.07 11.32
C LEU A 87 -5.15 -5.51 11.53
N LEU A 88 -5.98 -6.14 12.36
CA LEU A 88 -7.30 -5.61 12.74
C LEU A 88 -7.21 -4.28 13.49
N ASN A 89 -6.25 -4.16 14.41
CA ASN A 89 -6.05 -2.91 15.15
C ASN A 89 -5.59 -1.76 14.24
N ILE A 90 -4.63 -2.04 13.33
CA ILE A 90 -4.18 -1.05 12.35
C ILE A 90 -5.34 -0.69 11.41
N LYS A 91 -6.08 -1.68 10.92
CA LYS A 91 -7.27 -1.48 10.07
C LYS A 91 -8.29 -0.55 10.73
N ALA A 92 -8.68 -0.81 11.98
CA ALA A 92 -9.67 0.00 12.68
C ALA A 92 -9.25 1.49 12.77
N LYS A 93 -7.97 1.75 13.02
CA LYS A 93 -7.41 3.11 13.03
C LYS A 93 -7.43 3.75 11.65
N VAL A 94 -7.03 3.03 10.61
CA VAL A 94 -7.09 3.47 9.22
C VAL A 94 -8.53 3.77 8.79
N GLU A 95 -9.50 2.93 9.15
CA GLU A 95 -10.93 3.13 8.85
C GLU A 95 -11.47 4.38 9.54
N THR A 96 -11.06 4.62 10.79
CA THR A 96 -11.43 5.83 11.54
C THR A 96 -10.91 7.09 10.85
N LEU A 97 -9.64 7.11 10.45
CA LEU A 97 -9.00 8.29 9.86
C LEU A 97 -9.46 8.57 8.42
N SER A 98 -9.71 7.51 7.65
CA SER A 98 -10.11 7.60 6.24
C SER A 98 -11.60 7.79 6.03
N GLY A 99 -12.43 7.49 7.04
CA GLY A 99 -13.88 7.43 6.88
C GLY A 99 -14.36 6.33 5.92
N SER A 100 -13.47 5.41 5.55
CA SER A 100 -13.73 4.32 4.61
C SER A 100 -13.56 2.97 5.29
N THR A 101 -14.27 1.94 4.83
CA THR A 101 -14.06 0.56 5.29
C THR A 101 -13.19 -0.21 4.32
N PHE A 102 -12.52 -1.25 4.82
CA PHE A 102 -11.66 -2.15 4.03
C PHE A 102 -11.97 -3.60 4.38
N ASN A 103 -11.89 -4.52 3.41
CA ASN A 103 -12.09 -5.96 3.63
C ASN A 103 -10.87 -6.80 3.20
N SER A 104 -9.79 -6.15 2.77
CA SER A 104 -8.55 -6.80 2.40
C SER A 104 -7.34 -5.91 2.68
N VAL A 105 -6.17 -6.54 2.85
CA VAL A 105 -4.87 -5.87 2.87
C VAL A 105 -3.82 -6.70 2.14
N LEU A 106 -3.10 -6.06 1.23
CA LEU A 106 -1.86 -6.60 0.67
C LEU A 106 -0.67 -6.05 1.48
N VAL A 107 -0.01 -6.95 2.20
CA VAL A 107 1.20 -6.66 2.95
C VAL A 107 2.39 -6.83 2.02
N ASN A 108 3.21 -5.79 1.87
CA ASN A 108 4.40 -5.79 1.03
C ASN A 108 5.63 -5.56 1.91
N TYR A 109 6.63 -6.44 1.82
CA TYR A 109 7.89 -6.31 2.53
C TYR A 109 9.05 -6.09 1.54
N TYR A 110 9.62 -4.90 1.62
CA TYR A 110 10.83 -4.49 0.93
C TYR A 110 12.01 -4.69 1.89
N ARG A 111 12.82 -5.71 1.63
CA ARG A 111 13.91 -6.12 2.54
C ARG A 111 15.05 -5.09 2.57
N ASP A 112 15.29 -4.45 1.43
CA ASP A 112 16.31 -3.41 1.26
C ASP A 112 16.02 -2.51 0.03
N HIS A 113 16.99 -1.65 -0.30
CA HIS A 113 17.00 -0.74 -1.46
C HIS A 113 16.83 -1.40 -2.83
N ARG A 114 17.09 -2.71 -2.97
CA ARG A 114 17.00 -3.46 -4.24
C ARG A 114 15.61 -4.02 -4.48
N ASP A 115 14.79 -4.11 -3.43
CA ASP A 115 13.38 -4.42 -3.54
C ASP A 115 12.59 -3.20 -4.05
N SER A 116 11.59 -3.44 -4.89
CA SER A 116 10.87 -2.41 -5.65
C SER A 116 9.48 -2.86 -6.09
N MET A 117 8.67 -1.90 -6.51
CA MET A 117 7.42 -2.14 -7.22
C MET A 117 7.38 -1.26 -8.47
N GLY A 118 7.16 -1.89 -9.63
CA GLY A 118 7.06 -1.18 -10.91
C GLY A 118 5.83 -0.27 -10.97
N PHE A 119 5.79 0.63 -11.95
CA PHE A 119 4.63 1.49 -12.16
C PHE A 119 3.39 0.66 -12.50
N HIS A 120 2.36 0.79 -11.65
CA HIS A 120 1.05 0.16 -11.80
C HIS A 120 -0.04 1.13 -11.32
N ALA A 121 -1.30 0.80 -11.56
CA ALA A 121 -2.44 1.42 -10.91
C ALA A 121 -3.24 0.29 -10.25
N ASP A 122 -3.94 0.61 -9.16
CA ASP A 122 -4.88 -0.32 -8.53
C ASP A 122 -6.23 -0.17 -9.24
N ASP A 123 -6.31 -0.65 -10.50
CA ASP A 123 -7.46 -0.53 -11.40
C ASP A 123 -8.10 -1.89 -11.75
N GLU A 124 -7.94 -2.89 -10.87
CA GLU A 124 -8.63 -4.17 -11.00
C GLU A 124 -10.15 -4.01 -10.89
N GLN A 125 -10.89 -4.78 -11.68
CA GLN A 125 -12.36 -4.69 -11.78
C GLN A 125 -13.04 -4.93 -10.42
N GLU A 126 -12.47 -5.82 -9.62
CA GLU A 126 -12.94 -6.18 -8.29
C GLU A 126 -12.79 -5.05 -7.27
N LEU A 127 -12.10 -3.95 -7.59
CA LEU A 127 -12.02 -2.76 -6.73
C LEU A 127 -13.14 -1.76 -7.00
N GLY A 128 -13.91 -1.95 -8.07
CA GLY A 128 -14.97 -1.02 -8.48
C GLY A 128 -14.46 0.26 -9.14
N GLU A 129 -15.38 1.21 -9.34
CA GLU A 129 -15.06 2.53 -9.88
C GLU A 129 -14.51 3.44 -8.78
N ASN A 130 -13.38 4.10 -9.04
CA ASN A 130 -12.73 5.06 -8.14
C ASN A 130 -12.50 4.51 -6.71
N PRO A 131 -11.74 3.42 -6.55
CA PRO A 131 -11.53 2.80 -5.25
C PRO A 131 -10.77 3.72 -4.29
N VAL A 132 -11.14 3.65 -3.01
CA VAL A 132 -10.32 4.21 -1.92
C VAL A 132 -9.26 3.18 -1.54
N ILE A 133 -8.00 3.59 -1.61
CA ILE A 133 -6.83 2.78 -1.25
C ILE A 133 -6.11 3.45 -0.08
N ALA A 134 -5.91 2.72 1.00
CA ALA A 134 -5.14 3.20 2.15
C ALA A 134 -3.81 2.47 2.28
N SER A 135 -2.72 3.22 2.33
CA SER A 135 -1.35 2.71 2.34
C SER A 135 -0.60 3.16 3.58
N VAL A 136 -0.39 2.23 4.52
CA VAL A 136 0.39 2.47 5.76
C VAL A 136 1.82 1.98 5.60
N SER A 137 2.80 2.74 6.05
CA SER A 137 4.23 2.37 5.98
C SER A 137 4.87 2.25 7.36
N PHE A 138 5.68 1.20 7.57
CA PHE A 138 6.53 1.03 8.76
C PHE A 138 7.98 0.76 8.34
N GLY A 139 8.94 1.28 9.10
CA GLY A 139 10.37 1.09 8.87
C GLY A 139 11.00 2.15 7.96
N GLU A 140 11.95 1.74 7.13
CA GLU A 140 12.76 2.66 6.34
C GLU A 140 11.91 3.46 5.33
N GLU A 141 12.13 4.77 5.29
CA GLU A 141 11.47 5.66 4.32
C GLU A 141 11.83 5.26 2.88
N ARG A 142 10.81 5.17 2.02
CA ARG A 142 10.98 4.93 0.58
C ARG A 142 10.21 5.95 -0.23
N ARG A 143 10.71 6.23 -1.43
CA ARG A 143 10.05 7.12 -2.39
C ARG A 143 8.86 6.40 -3.02
N PHE A 144 7.67 6.94 -2.84
CA PHE A 144 6.49 6.62 -3.64
C PHE A 144 6.40 7.59 -4.80
N VAL A 145 6.41 7.07 -6.03
CA VAL A 145 6.48 7.90 -7.23
C VAL A 145 5.20 7.74 -8.01
N LEU A 146 4.56 8.86 -8.33
CA LEU A 146 3.40 8.95 -9.21
C LEU A 146 3.85 9.40 -10.60
N LYS A 147 3.26 8.79 -11.63
CA LYS A 147 3.46 9.14 -13.04
C LYS A 147 2.10 9.17 -13.73
N HIS A 148 1.77 10.30 -14.35
CA HIS A 148 0.50 10.44 -15.07
C HIS A 148 0.44 9.46 -16.25
N LYS A 149 -0.74 8.87 -16.50
CA LYS A 149 -0.98 7.85 -17.55
C LYS A 149 -1.11 8.50 -18.93
N HIS A 150 -1.80 9.64 -19.01
CA HIS A 150 -2.19 10.27 -20.28
C HIS A 150 -1.43 11.56 -20.66
N ARG A 151 -0.79 12.23 -19.69
CA ARG A 151 -0.07 13.50 -19.85
C ARG A 151 1.42 13.26 -19.80
N ASN A 152 2.12 13.51 -20.91
CA ASN A 152 3.58 13.35 -21.00
C ASN A 152 4.34 14.59 -20.52
N ASP A 153 3.66 15.74 -20.46
CA ASP A 153 4.13 17.01 -19.91
C ASP A 153 4.11 17.06 -18.37
N ALA A 154 3.28 16.21 -17.75
CA ALA A 154 3.19 16.14 -16.29
C ALA A 154 4.48 15.58 -15.69
N GLU A 155 5.07 16.32 -14.74
CA GLU A 155 6.21 15.85 -13.98
C GLU A 155 5.84 14.67 -13.06
N ARG A 156 6.83 13.87 -12.69
CA ARG A 156 6.62 12.82 -11.70
C ARG A 156 6.52 13.44 -10.31
N VAL A 157 5.47 13.09 -9.58
CA VAL A 157 5.36 13.47 -8.17
C VAL A 157 6.08 12.42 -7.34
N VAL A 158 6.94 12.88 -6.41
CA VAL A 158 7.71 12.01 -5.51
C VAL A 158 7.31 12.30 -4.08
N LEU A 159 6.75 11.30 -3.41
CA LEU A 159 6.28 11.36 -2.03
C LEU A 159 7.15 10.45 -1.16
N PRO A 160 7.99 10.99 -0.26
CA PRO A 160 8.64 10.20 0.77
C PRO A 160 7.59 9.67 1.77
N LEU A 161 7.59 8.37 2.02
CA LEU A 161 6.68 7.74 2.98
C LEU A 161 7.47 7.24 4.20
N PRO A 162 7.54 8.02 5.29
CA PRO A 162 8.27 7.63 6.50
C PRO A 162 7.51 6.54 7.29
N SER A 163 8.15 6.02 8.33
CA SER A 163 7.50 5.11 9.28
C SER A 163 6.31 5.80 9.97
N GLY A 164 5.21 5.05 10.14
CA GLY A 164 3.97 5.52 10.74
C GLY A 164 3.13 6.40 9.81
N SER A 165 3.52 6.56 8.54
CA SER A 165 2.72 7.35 7.58
C SER A 165 1.51 6.57 7.06
N LEU A 166 0.43 7.31 6.78
CA LEU A 166 -0.77 6.83 6.08
C LEU A 166 -0.99 7.70 4.83
N LEU A 167 -1.01 7.07 3.66
CA LEU A 167 -1.34 7.68 2.38
C LEU A 167 -2.70 7.14 1.91
N LEU A 168 -3.67 8.02 1.71
CA LEU A 168 -4.93 7.71 1.04
C LEU A 168 -4.86 8.14 -0.42
N MET A 169 -5.33 7.27 -1.30
CA MET A 169 -5.58 7.56 -2.71
C MET A 169 -7.04 7.26 -3.02
N ALA A 170 -7.77 8.23 -3.55
CA ALA A 170 -9.20 8.11 -3.84
C ALA A 170 -9.55 8.76 -5.19
N GLY A 171 -10.83 8.88 -5.49
CA GLY A 171 -11.34 9.52 -6.71
C GLY A 171 -10.75 8.89 -7.97
N GLU A 172 -10.43 9.72 -8.96
CA GLU A 172 -9.90 9.25 -10.24
C GLU A 172 -8.38 8.95 -10.22
N THR A 173 -7.75 8.87 -9.04
CA THR A 173 -6.29 8.70 -8.92
C THR A 173 -5.79 7.48 -9.70
N GLN A 174 -6.44 6.31 -9.56
CA GLN A 174 -6.01 5.09 -10.25
C GLN A 174 -6.29 5.13 -11.77
N LYS A 175 -7.25 5.96 -12.19
CA LYS A 175 -7.60 6.18 -13.61
C LYS A 175 -6.57 7.05 -14.32
N ASN A 176 -6.03 8.06 -13.65
CA ASN A 176 -5.16 9.08 -14.23
C ASN A 176 -3.67 8.87 -13.92
N TRP A 177 -3.33 8.19 -12.82
CA TRP A 177 -1.97 8.02 -12.35
C TRP A 177 -1.57 6.55 -12.18
N LYS A 178 -0.30 6.26 -12.48
CA LYS A 178 0.39 5.06 -12.03
C LYS A 178 1.31 5.41 -10.87
N HIS A 179 1.53 4.47 -9.98
CA HIS A 179 2.46 4.62 -8.87
C HIS A 179 3.44 3.44 -8.75
N GLY A 180 4.56 3.68 -8.07
CA GLY A 180 5.57 2.64 -7.84
C GLY A 180 6.58 3.03 -6.77
N ILE A 181 7.34 2.02 -6.33
CA ILE A 181 8.46 2.14 -5.38
C ILE A 181 9.74 1.80 -6.16
N PRO A 182 10.54 2.78 -6.60
CA PRO A 182 11.74 2.50 -7.36
C PRO A 182 12.83 1.87 -6.47
N LYS A 183 13.74 1.12 -7.10
CA LYS A 183 15.01 0.76 -6.47
C LYS A 183 15.79 2.03 -6.11
N GLU A 184 16.55 1.95 -5.04
CA GLU A 184 17.44 3.03 -4.61
C GLU A 184 18.89 2.57 -4.72
N THR A 185 19.81 3.52 -4.92
CA THR A 185 21.25 3.24 -5.01
C THR A 185 21.92 3.27 -3.66
N ARG A 186 21.35 4.02 -2.71
CA ARG A 186 21.82 4.05 -1.32
C ARG A 186 21.25 2.86 -0.55
N PRO A 187 22.03 2.20 0.32
CA PRO A 187 21.52 1.19 1.23
C PRO A 187 20.33 1.72 2.05
N ARG A 188 19.34 0.85 2.24
CA ARG A 188 18.09 1.12 2.95
C ARG A 188 17.76 -0.06 3.84
N GLY A 189 17.22 0.22 5.02
CA GLY A 189 16.68 -0.79 5.91
C GLY A 189 15.36 -1.41 5.40
N PRO A 190 14.79 -2.33 6.18
CA PRO A 190 13.52 -2.96 5.86
C PRO A 190 12.35 -1.96 5.89
N ARG A 191 11.40 -2.12 4.96
CA ARG A 191 10.12 -1.40 4.94
C ARG A 191 8.97 -2.38 4.76
N ILE A 192 7.95 -2.26 5.61
CA ILE A 192 6.65 -2.91 5.41
C ILE A 192 5.63 -1.87 4.98
N ASN A 193 4.78 -2.28 4.05
CA ASN A 193 3.67 -1.48 3.53
C ASN A 193 2.38 -2.29 3.56
N LEU A 194 1.35 -1.75 4.19
CA LEU A 194 0.03 -2.33 4.27
C LEU A 194 -0.89 -1.56 3.31
N THR A 195 -1.32 -2.19 2.22
CA THR A 195 -2.26 -1.56 1.27
C THR A 195 -3.65 -2.16 1.45
N PHE A 196 -4.51 -1.41 2.13
CA PHE A 196 -5.89 -1.77 2.42
C PHE A 196 -6.81 -1.40 1.24
N ARG A 197 -7.74 -2.31 0.93
CA ARG A 197 -8.70 -2.15 -0.17
C ARG A 197 -10.06 -2.76 0.19
N THR A 198 -11.10 -2.33 -0.51
CA THR A 198 -12.41 -2.99 -0.52
C THR A 198 -12.60 -3.72 -1.83
N ILE A 199 -12.71 -5.04 -1.74
CA ILE A 199 -13.03 -5.92 -2.86
C ILE A 199 -14.55 -6.02 -2.97
N ILE A 200 -15.08 -5.70 -4.14
CA ILE A 200 -16.49 -5.85 -4.52
C ILE A 200 -16.64 -7.22 -5.16
N THR A 201 -17.26 -8.16 -4.45
CA THR A 201 -17.67 -9.44 -5.04
C THR A 201 -18.83 -9.15 -6.01
N PRO A 202 -18.76 -9.56 -7.28
CA PRO A 202 -19.92 -9.47 -8.16
C PRO A 202 -21.05 -10.34 -7.59
N SER A 203 -22.23 -9.75 -7.43
CA SER A 203 -23.49 -10.44 -7.11
C SER A 203 -23.89 -11.43 -8.19
#